data_AF-A0A3D1IUM9-F1
#
_entry.id   AF-A0A3D1IUM9-F1
#
_cell.length_a   1.000
_cell.length_b   1.000
_cell.length_c   1.000
_cell.angle_alpha   90.00
_cell.angle_beta   90.00
_cell.angle_gamma   90.00
#
_symmetry.space_group_name_H-M   'P 1'
#
loop_
_entity.id
_entity.type
_entity.pdbx_description
1 polymer ?
#
loop_
_entity_poly.entity_id
_entity_poly.type
_entity_poly.pdbx_seq_one_letter_code
_entity_poly.pdbx_strand_id
1 'polypeptide(L)'
;MKTGILIASLLALPLMAAAEFAVKPLTEAQAREYKLDTGFYKKATEVQGILIVTSGRVADVAHQETAYQFDMLMRSLKPEIAERIRKKRVLCLLIGHNELTSQMPQFATDKTGKELDFYNWRRRGFLTRIGTRSTVVFAEEDVMEYEGGMRLESILVHEFGHVVHGAGFDDALQKRLTTTFENVAKTGIWNDGRAAQRFRRVTSKKPVSLLTELKQWFPKESPELLKRALNEGDILVNGKKANAQVKVTSTDKVLIAFGGPKRCYASRNRAEYWAEIYQCWFNTNRTMDHDHN
;
A
#
# COMPACT_ATOMS: atom_id res chain seq x y z
N MET A 1 65.13 13.15 10.85
CA MET A 1 64.28 12.12 11.51
C MET A 1 63.37 12.80 12.51
N LYS A 2 62.11 13.05 12.16
CA LYS A 2 61.04 13.42 13.10
C LYS A 2 59.82 12.60 12.69
N THR A 3 59.57 11.54 13.44
CA THR A 3 58.47 10.60 13.26
C THR A 3 57.19 11.29 13.75
N GLY A 4 56.39 11.82 12.83
CA GLY A 4 55.06 12.33 13.13
C GLY A 4 54.08 11.16 13.21
N ILE A 5 53.55 10.89 14.40
CA ILE A 5 52.46 9.93 14.61
C ILE A 5 51.19 10.58 14.06
N LEU A 6 50.68 10.04 12.94
CA LEU A 6 49.37 10.37 12.42
C LEU A 6 48.32 9.63 13.26
N ILE A 7 47.67 10.31 14.20
CA ILE A 7 46.48 9.76 14.86
C ILE A 7 45.32 9.94 13.87
N ALA A 8 45.00 8.89 13.13
CA ALA A 8 43.79 8.84 12.34
C ALA A 8 42.59 8.74 13.29
N SER A 9 41.91 9.87 13.51
CA SER A 9 40.60 9.89 14.16
C SER A 9 39.60 9.17 13.27
N LEU A 10 39.30 7.90 13.58
CA LEU A 10 38.14 7.21 13.06
C LEU A 10 36.89 7.92 13.58
N LEU A 11 36.32 8.78 12.74
CA LEU A 11 34.94 9.26 12.88
C LEU A 11 34.01 8.05 12.81
N ALA A 12 33.64 7.52 13.97
CA ALA A 12 32.54 6.60 14.12
C ALA A 12 31.23 7.34 13.80
N LEU A 13 30.82 7.29 12.53
CA LEU A 13 29.45 7.57 12.12
C LEU A 13 28.86 6.25 11.65
N PRO A 14 28.10 5.58 12.52
CA PRO A 14 26.67 5.46 12.21
C PRO A 14 25.83 5.34 13.50
N LEU A 15 25.30 6.45 14.03
CA LEU A 15 24.32 6.38 15.13
C LEU A 15 23.17 7.39 15.02
N MET A 16 22.96 8.01 13.86
CA MET A 16 21.85 8.98 13.68
C MET A 16 20.63 8.41 12.93
N ALA A 17 20.75 7.27 12.22
CA ALA A 17 19.62 6.70 11.49
C ALA A 17 18.60 5.99 12.39
N ALA A 18 19.02 5.46 13.55
CA ALA A 18 18.14 4.72 14.47
C ALA A 18 17.15 5.63 15.25
N ALA A 19 17.22 6.95 15.09
CA ALA A 19 16.43 7.90 15.86
C ALA A 19 15.11 8.33 15.19
N GLU A 20 14.93 8.13 13.88
CA GLU A 20 13.82 8.76 13.14
C GLU A 20 12.44 8.15 13.49
N PHE A 21 12.38 6.84 13.79
CA PHE A 21 11.15 6.13 14.15
C PHE A 21 11.26 5.37 15.47
N ALA A 22 11.82 6.02 16.50
CA ALA A 22 12.03 5.40 17.81
C ALA A 22 10.72 4.85 18.40
N VAL A 23 10.71 3.55 18.71
CA VAL A 23 9.62 2.87 19.42
C VAL A 23 9.73 3.22 20.90
N LYS A 24 8.66 3.80 21.46
CA LYS A 24 8.61 4.27 22.85
C LYS A 24 7.48 3.59 23.60
N PRO A 25 7.52 3.55 24.93
CA PRO A 25 6.34 3.17 25.72
C PRO A 25 5.15 4.10 25.39
N LEU A 26 3.95 3.52 25.32
CA LEU A 26 2.71 4.31 25.20
C LEU A 26 2.57 5.20 26.44
N THR A 27 2.49 6.51 26.24
CA THR A 27 2.32 7.46 27.35
C THR A 27 0.87 7.48 27.84
N GLU A 28 0.65 7.83 29.11
CA GLU A 28 -0.71 8.01 29.63
C GLU A 28 -1.49 9.10 28.88
N ALA A 29 -0.81 10.16 28.42
CA ALA A 29 -1.43 11.22 27.65
C ALA A 29 -1.97 10.70 26.31
N GLN A 30 -1.16 9.93 25.58
CA GLN A 30 -1.59 9.25 24.35
C GLN A 30 -2.72 8.26 24.64
N ALA A 31 -2.60 7.45 25.70
CA ALA A 31 -3.65 6.49 26.05
C ALA A 31 -4.99 7.16 26.36
N ARG A 32 -4.99 8.26 27.13
CA ARG A 32 -6.20 9.05 27.42
C ARG A 32 -6.78 9.68 26.16
N GLU A 33 -5.93 10.32 25.33
CA GLU A 33 -6.39 11.01 24.12
C GLU A 33 -6.99 10.05 23.07
N TYR A 34 -6.35 8.90 22.89
CA TYR A 34 -6.75 7.91 21.89
C TYR A 34 -7.70 6.84 22.46
N LYS A 35 -8.05 6.93 23.76
CA LYS A 35 -8.89 5.98 24.50
C LYS A 35 -8.38 4.54 24.36
N LEU A 36 -7.09 4.36 24.60
CA LEU A 36 -6.40 3.08 24.48
C LEU A 36 -6.29 2.40 25.85
N ASP A 37 -6.57 1.11 25.87
CA ASP A 37 -6.36 0.26 27.04
C ASP A 37 -4.86 0.06 27.29
N THR A 38 -4.33 0.67 28.36
CA THR A 38 -2.91 0.55 28.76
C THR A 38 -2.56 -0.83 29.31
N GLY A 39 -3.56 -1.67 29.62
CA GLY A 39 -3.39 -3.08 29.92
C GLY A 39 -2.90 -3.87 28.71
N PHE A 40 -3.45 -3.55 27.52
CA PHE A 40 -3.09 -4.20 26.25
C PHE A 40 -1.98 -3.46 25.50
N TYR A 41 -2.16 -2.17 25.21
CA TYR A 41 -1.24 -1.38 24.40
C TYR A 41 -0.03 -0.93 25.22
N LYS A 42 1.18 -1.25 24.74
CA LYS A 42 2.43 -1.00 25.46
C LYS A 42 3.39 -0.10 24.71
N LYS A 43 3.40 -0.18 23.37
CA LYS A 43 4.37 0.54 22.54
C LYS A 43 3.68 1.51 21.60
N ALA A 44 4.39 2.58 21.29
CA ALA A 44 3.94 3.64 20.42
C ALA A 44 5.10 4.24 19.60
N THR A 45 4.78 4.65 18.38
CA THR A 45 5.62 5.48 17.51
C THR A 45 4.72 6.51 16.87
N GLU A 46 5.18 7.75 16.84
CA GLU A 46 4.47 8.85 16.20
C GLU A 46 5.23 9.28 14.95
N VAL A 47 4.51 9.38 13.84
CA VAL A 47 5.07 9.76 12.55
C VAL A 47 4.06 10.61 11.80
N GLN A 48 4.46 11.79 11.32
CA GLN A 48 3.58 12.66 10.52
C GLN A 48 2.20 12.95 11.18
N GLY A 49 2.12 12.99 12.51
CA GLY A 49 0.85 13.17 13.25
C GLY A 49 -0.07 11.94 13.29
N ILE A 50 0.44 10.79 12.87
CA ILE A 50 -0.19 9.48 12.95
C ILE A 50 0.42 8.74 14.14
N LEU A 51 -0.44 8.25 15.03
CA LEU A 51 0.00 7.44 16.16
C LEU A 51 -0.12 5.97 15.80
N ILE A 52 0.99 5.25 15.79
CA ILE A 52 1.02 3.79 15.66
C ILE A 52 1.13 3.22 17.08
N VAL A 53 0.24 2.29 17.45
CA VAL A 53 0.26 1.63 18.76
C VAL A 53 0.10 0.12 18.65
N THR A 54 0.75 -0.59 19.56
CA THR A 54 0.87 -2.05 19.53
C THR A 54 0.88 -2.64 20.95
N SER A 55 0.67 -3.95 21.03
CA SER A 55 0.95 -4.71 22.25
C SER A 55 2.45 -4.74 22.55
N GLY A 56 2.84 -5.34 23.68
CA GLY A 56 4.26 -5.59 23.96
C GLY A 56 4.91 -6.66 23.06
N ARG A 57 4.11 -7.43 22.29
CA ARG A 57 4.57 -8.62 21.56
C ARG A 57 4.97 -8.37 20.11
N VAL A 58 4.46 -7.30 19.50
CA VAL A 58 4.85 -6.87 18.14
C VAL A 58 6.36 -6.58 18.10
N ALA A 59 7.08 -6.90 17.04
CA ALA A 59 8.50 -6.57 16.93
C ALA A 59 8.72 -5.08 16.66
N ASP A 60 9.79 -4.49 17.20
CA ASP A 60 10.10 -3.07 16.98
C ASP A 60 10.35 -2.77 15.49
N VAL A 61 10.89 -3.73 14.74
CA VAL A 61 11.12 -3.60 13.29
C VAL A 61 9.82 -3.42 12.51
N ALA A 62 8.74 -4.13 12.85
CA ALA A 62 7.45 -3.96 12.19
C ALA A 62 6.85 -2.57 12.48
N HIS A 63 7.10 -2.08 13.69
CA HIS A 63 6.69 -0.74 14.12
C HIS A 63 7.44 0.36 13.36
N GLN A 64 8.74 0.17 13.15
CA GLN A 64 9.62 1.07 12.41
C GLN A 64 9.31 1.05 10.91
N GLU A 65 9.10 -0.13 10.33
CA GLU A 65 8.74 -0.29 8.92
C GLU A 65 7.39 0.37 8.61
N THR A 66 6.39 0.17 9.46
CA THR A 66 5.10 0.88 9.34
C THR A 66 5.30 2.40 9.35
N ALA A 67 6.13 2.89 10.28
CA ALA A 67 6.38 4.32 10.41
C ALA A 67 7.11 4.89 9.18
N TYR A 68 8.12 4.16 8.69
CA TYR A 68 8.83 4.50 7.46
C TYR A 68 7.89 4.55 6.25
N GLN A 69 7.05 3.53 6.04
CA GLN A 69 6.10 3.51 4.93
C GLN A 69 5.10 4.67 5.03
N PHE A 70 4.57 4.97 6.21
CA PHE A 70 3.69 6.13 6.40
C PHE A 70 4.40 7.46 6.14
N ASP A 71 5.64 7.62 6.58
CA ASP A 71 6.42 8.82 6.32
C ASP A 71 6.62 9.03 4.81
N MET A 72 7.01 7.97 4.09
CA MET A 72 7.19 7.99 2.64
C MET A 72 5.89 8.32 1.91
N LEU A 73 4.77 7.70 2.30
CA LEU A 73 3.45 7.99 1.72
C LEU A 73 3.06 9.44 1.99
N MET A 74 3.18 9.93 3.23
CA MET A 74 2.83 11.31 3.60
C MET A 74 3.69 12.36 2.88
N ARG A 75 5.00 12.12 2.73
CA ARG A 75 5.91 13.01 1.99
C ARG A 75 5.60 13.08 0.50
N SER A 76 4.98 12.04 -0.07
CA SER A 76 4.58 12.02 -1.48
C SER A 76 3.29 12.80 -1.76
N LEU A 77 2.52 13.15 -0.73
CA LEU A 77 1.27 13.88 -0.86
C LEU A 77 1.50 15.38 -1.05
N LYS A 78 0.52 16.04 -1.67
CA LYS A 78 0.50 17.51 -1.66
C LYS A 78 0.39 18.02 -0.21
N PRO A 79 1.10 19.11 0.15
CA PRO A 79 1.15 19.61 1.54
C PRO A 79 -0.21 19.81 2.18
N GLU A 80 -1.19 20.34 1.44
CA GLU A 80 -2.55 20.59 1.93
C GLU A 80 -3.33 19.32 2.26
N ILE A 81 -3.09 18.23 1.53
CA ILE A 81 -3.71 16.92 1.78
C ILE A 81 -3.07 16.29 3.02
N ALA A 82 -1.73 16.28 3.08
CA ALA A 82 -0.98 15.76 4.22
C ALA A 82 -1.41 16.48 5.51
N GLU A 83 -1.53 17.81 5.48
CA GLU A 83 -1.90 18.58 6.66
C GLU A 83 -3.31 18.26 7.17
N ARG A 84 -4.28 18.01 6.29
CA ARG A 84 -5.61 17.56 6.71
C ARG A 84 -5.56 16.19 7.37
N ILE A 85 -4.72 15.27 6.89
CA ILE A 85 -4.51 13.97 7.52
C ILE A 85 -3.92 14.13 8.92
N ARG A 86 -2.88 14.96 9.09
CA ARG A 86 -2.27 15.22 10.43
C ARG A 86 -3.32 15.75 11.42
N LYS A 87 -4.15 16.71 11.00
CA LYS A 87 -5.23 17.29 11.81
C LYS A 87 -6.30 16.28 12.22
N LYS A 88 -6.51 15.21 11.43
CA LYS A 88 -7.44 14.13 11.77
C LYS A 88 -6.87 13.14 12.77
N ARG A 89 -5.58 13.25 13.13
CA ARG A 89 -4.89 12.44 14.15
C ARG A 89 -5.16 10.95 13.97
N VAL A 90 -4.87 10.45 12.77
CA VAL A 90 -5.10 9.05 12.38
C VAL A 90 -4.41 8.11 13.38
N LEU A 91 -5.09 7.02 13.71
CA LEU A 91 -4.57 5.95 14.55
C LEU A 91 -4.21 4.76 13.67
N CYS A 92 -3.10 4.11 13.98
CA CYS A 92 -2.72 2.83 13.40
C CYS A 92 -2.58 1.81 14.51
N LEU A 93 -3.25 0.67 14.35
CA LEU A 93 -3.13 -0.49 15.24
C LEU A 93 -2.36 -1.57 14.51
N LEU A 94 -1.23 -2.04 15.06
CA LEU A 94 -0.57 -3.23 14.52
C LEU A 94 -0.86 -4.45 15.39
N ILE A 95 -1.20 -5.54 14.72
CA ILE A 95 -1.48 -6.84 15.31
C ILE A 95 -0.24 -7.70 15.15
N GLY A 96 0.27 -8.24 16.25
CA GLY A 96 1.41 -9.15 16.19
C GLY A 96 1.12 -10.41 15.36
N HIS A 97 2.17 -11.04 14.87
CA HIS A 97 2.08 -12.26 14.07
C HIS A 97 1.29 -13.37 14.77
N ASN A 98 1.57 -13.57 16.07
CA ASN A 98 0.89 -14.54 16.93
C ASN A 98 -0.29 -13.93 17.70
N GLU A 99 -0.76 -12.75 17.28
CA GLU A 99 -1.92 -12.07 17.86
C GLU A 99 -3.10 -12.12 16.89
N LEU A 100 -4.29 -12.29 17.46
CA LEU A 100 -5.52 -12.37 16.71
C LEU A 100 -6.27 -11.04 16.80
N THR A 101 -6.98 -10.68 15.74
CA THR A 101 -7.78 -9.45 15.71
C THR A 101 -8.79 -9.42 16.85
N SER A 102 -9.40 -10.56 17.20
CA SER A 102 -10.32 -10.70 18.32
C SER A 102 -9.70 -10.47 19.69
N GLN A 103 -8.37 -10.49 19.81
CA GLN A 103 -7.65 -10.19 21.05
C GLN A 103 -7.44 -8.69 21.27
N MET A 104 -7.64 -7.87 20.23
CA MET A 104 -7.57 -6.43 20.39
C MET A 104 -8.80 -5.92 21.16
N PRO A 105 -8.65 -5.00 22.15
CA PRO A 105 -9.77 -4.49 22.93
C PRO A 105 -10.95 -3.95 22.11
N GLN A 106 -10.67 -3.37 20.94
CA GLN A 106 -11.67 -2.76 20.06
C GLN A 106 -12.40 -3.74 19.15
N PHE A 107 -11.88 -4.97 19.02
CA PHE A 107 -12.37 -5.96 18.06
C PHE A 107 -12.70 -7.30 18.74
N ALA A 108 -12.83 -7.31 20.07
CA ALA A 108 -13.36 -8.42 20.83
C ALA A 108 -14.74 -8.84 20.29
N THR A 109 -15.00 -10.13 20.33
CA THR A 109 -16.21 -10.73 19.76
C THR A 109 -16.59 -11.99 20.55
N ASP A 110 -17.87 -12.33 20.52
CA ASP A 110 -18.49 -13.53 21.08
C ASP A 110 -18.43 -14.74 20.14
N LYS A 111 -17.90 -14.56 18.92
CA LYS A 111 -17.70 -15.65 17.94
C LYS A 111 -16.84 -16.77 18.52
N THR A 112 -17.15 -18.00 18.16
CA THR A 112 -16.41 -19.19 18.61
C THR A 112 -16.14 -20.17 17.46
N GLY A 113 -15.20 -21.09 17.66
CA GLY A 113 -14.85 -22.13 16.69
C GLY A 113 -14.49 -21.58 15.31
N LYS A 114 -14.96 -22.25 14.25
CA LYS A 114 -14.67 -21.87 12.85
C LYS A 114 -15.07 -20.44 12.49
N GLU A 115 -16.08 -19.89 13.16
CA GLU A 115 -16.50 -18.51 12.92
C GLU A 115 -15.48 -17.51 13.48
N LEU A 116 -14.92 -17.79 14.65
CA LEU A 116 -13.83 -17.01 15.23
C LEU A 116 -12.56 -17.13 14.39
N ASP A 117 -12.25 -18.33 13.91
CA ASP A 117 -11.10 -18.57 13.04
C ASP A 117 -11.22 -17.75 11.76
N PHE A 118 -12.40 -17.79 11.11
CA PHE A 118 -12.67 -17.01 9.91
C PHE A 118 -12.62 -15.50 10.18
N TYR A 119 -13.17 -15.04 11.31
CA TYR A 119 -13.11 -13.64 11.71
C TYR A 119 -11.67 -13.14 11.84
N ASN A 120 -10.81 -13.91 12.52
CA ASN A 120 -9.42 -13.54 12.72
C ASN A 120 -8.60 -13.63 11.43
N TRP A 121 -8.82 -14.66 10.63
CA TRP A 121 -8.14 -14.84 9.35
C TRP A 121 -8.49 -13.74 8.35
N ARG A 122 -9.77 -13.36 8.25
CA ARG A 122 -10.22 -12.39 7.23
C ARG A 122 -9.88 -10.94 7.58
N ARG A 123 -9.64 -10.62 8.85
CA ARG A 123 -9.49 -9.24 9.35
C ARG A 123 -8.05 -8.92 9.77
N ARG A 124 -7.11 -8.99 8.82
CA ARG A 124 -5.68 -8.71 9.06
C ARG A 124 -5.22 -7.32 8.57
N GLY A 125 -5.88 -6.75 7.56
CA GLY A 125 -5.67 -5.37 7.11
C GLY A 125 -7.00 -4.70 6.76
N PHE A 126 -7.31 -3.55 7.36
CA PHE A 126 -8.55 -2.79 7.07
C PHE A 126 -8.54 -1.38 7.69
N LEU A 127 -9.31 -0.46 7.09
CA LEU A 127 -9.69 0.82 7.68
C LEU A 127 -11.01 0.70 8.48
N THR A 128 -11.05 1.34 9.64
CA THR A 128 -12.26 1.50 10.45
C THR A 128 -12.30 2.87 11.14
N ARG A 129 -13.25 3.07 12.06
CA ARG A 129 -13.31 4.23 12.95
C ARG A 129 -13.41 3.81 14.40
N ILE A 130 -12.57 4.41 15.25
CA ILE A 130 -12.71 4.33 16.72
C ILE A 130 -13.16 5.70 17.20
N GLY A 131 -14.43 5.78 17.61
CA GLY A 131 -15.11 7.07 17.79
C GLY A 131 -15.17 7.84 16.47
N THR A 132 -14.69 9.07 16.44
CA THR A 132 -14.63 9.92 15.23
C THR A 132 -13.33 9.77 14.44
N ARG A 133 -12.36 9.02 14.96
CA ARG A 133 -11.01 8.92 14.41
C ARG A 133 -10.92 7.81 13.37
N SER A 134 -10.33 8.12 12.23
CA SER A 134 -9.94 7.10 11.25
C SER A 134 -8.83 6.23 11.83
N THR A 135 -9.04 4.92 11.82
CA THR A 135 -8.10 3.94 12.35
C THR A 135 -7.78 2.91 11.29
N VAL A 136 -6.53 2.84 10.87
CA VAL A 136 -6.02 1.74 10.04
C VAL A 136 -5.51 0.62 10.94
N VAL A 137 -5.72 -0.62 10.51
CA VAL A 137 -5.32 -1.82 11.24
C VAL A 137 -4.53 -2.69 10.29
N PHE A 138 -3.36 -3.16 10.74
CA PHE A 138 -2.52 -4.06 9.95
C PHE A 138 -1.93 -5.18 10.81
N ALA A 139 -1.73 -6.31 10.18
CA ALA A 139 -0.93 -7.41 10.66
C ALA A 139 0.56 -7.18 10.42
N GLU A 140 1.44 -7.71 11.28
CA GLU A 140 2.88 -7.68 11.03
C GLU A 140 3.25 -8.31 9.68
N GLU A 141 2.66 -9.45 9.33
CA GLU A 141 2.95 -10.14 8.06
C GLU A 141 2.54 -9.33 6.82
N ASP A 142 1.54 -8.45 6.95
CA ASP A 142 1.05 -7.61 5.87
C ASP A 142 1.91 -6.37 5.69
N VAL A 143 2.43 -5.79 6.77
CA VAL A 143 3.38 -4.67 6.73
C VAL A 143 4.72 -5.13 6.14
N MET A 144 5.19 -6.30 6.59
CA MET A 144 6.52 -6.81 6.29
C MET A 144 6.55 -7.74 5.07
N GLU A 145 5.39 -8.06 4.49
CA GLU A 145 5.21 -8.91 3.31
C GLU A 145 5.86 -10.31 3.42
N TYR A 146 5.90 -10.91 4.61
CA TYR A 146 6.38 -12.28 4.81
C TYR A 146 5.25 -13.33 4.70
N GLU A 147 5.62 -14.60 4.77
CA GLU A 147 4.66 -15.71 4.62
C GLU A 147 3.55 -15.68 5.69
N GLY A 148 2.30 -15.83 5.24
CA GLY A 148 1.10 -15.66 6.07
C GLY A 148 0.37 -14.35 5.81
N GLY A 149 1.05 -13.33 5.25
CA GLY A 149 0.47 -12.05 4.85
C GLY A 149 0.17 -11.97 3.35
N MET A 150 -0.39 -10.83 2.94
CA MET A 150 -0.56 -10.47 1.53
C MET A 150 0.80 -10.16 0.89
N ARG A 151 1.32 -11.13 0.15
CA ARG A 151 2.56 -10.98 -0.61
C ARG A 151 2.26 -10.46 -2.00
N LEU A 152 3.20 -9.68 -2.56
CA LEU A 152 3.15 -9.09 -3.91
C LEU A 152 2.12 -7.96 -4.07
N GLU A 153 1.41 -7.60 -3.00
CA GLU A 153 0.60 -6.39 -2.91
C GLU A 153 0.76 -5.75 -1.54
N SER A 154 0.62 -4.43 -1.47
CA SER A 154 0.74 -3.72 -0.19
C SER A 154 -0.62 -3.24 0.29
N ILE A 155 -1.26 -4.07 1.14
CA ILE A 155 -2.49 -3.68 1.83
C ILE A 155 -2.30 -2.40 2.65
N LEU A 156 -1.10 -2.16 3.17
CA LEU A 156 -0.75 -0.90 3.83
C LEU A 156 -1.01 0.29 2.91
N VAL A 157 -0.48 0.24 1.69
CA VAL A 157 -0.69 1.31 0.70
C VAL A 157 -2.16 1.43 0.32
N HIS A 158 -2.88 0.33 0.12
CA HIS A 158 -4.32 0.34 -0.19
C HIS A 158 -5.14 1.05 0.91
N GLU A 159 -5.00 0.59 2.16
CA GLU A 159 -5.75 1.14 3.29
C GLU A 159 -5.33 2.57 3.61
N PHE A 160 -4.05 2.92 3.40
CA PHE A 160 -3.61 4.30 3.48
C PHE A 160 -4.22 5.16 2.37
N GLY A 161 -4.50 4.59 1.19
CA GLY A 161 -5.32 5.22 0.16
C GLY A 161 -6.69 5.64 0.69
N HIS A 162 -7.36 4.79 1.48
CA HIS A 162 -8.60 5.16 2.15
C HIS A 162 -8.40 6.25 3.21
N VAL A 163 -7.26 6.31 3.91
CA VAL A 163 -6.92 7.45 4.79
C VAL A 163 -6.82 8.75 3.99
N VAL A 164 -6.12 8.74 2.86
CA VAL A 164 -6.01 9.91 1.98
C VAL A 164 -7.39 10.37 1.50
N HIS A 165 -8.24 9.42 1.09
CA HIS A 165 -9.62 9.71 0.68
C HIS A 165 -10.47 10.26 1.82
N GLY A 166 -10.45 9.63 3.00
CA GLY A 166 -11.36 9.97 4.10
C GLY A 166 -10.91 11.16 4.94
N ALA A 167 -9.61 11.28 5.20
CA ALA A 167 -9.02 12.31 6.05
C ALA A 167 -8.35 13.44 5.27
N GLY A 168 -7.84 13.15 4.07
CA GLY A 168 -7.04 14.10 3.29
C GLY A 168 -7.82 14.90 2.24
N PHE A 169 -8.97 14.43 1.76
CA PHE A 169 -9.74 15.12 0.73
C PHE A 169 -10.68 16.18 1.31
N ASP A 170 -10.71 17.34 0.68
CA ASP A 170 -11.75 18.36 0.86
C ASP A 170 -12.94 18.12 -0.08
N ASP A 171 -13.99 18.94 0.04
CA ASP A 171 -15.21 18.80 -0.75
C ASP A 171 -14.97 18.86 -2.27
N ALA A 172 -13.99 19.64 -2.72
CA ALA A 172 -13.65 19.74 -4.14
C ALA A 172 -13.01 18.42 -4.63
N LEU A 173 -12.08 17.86 -3.87
CA LEU A 173 -11.49 16.55 -4.17
C LEU A 173 -12.51 15.42 -4.09
N GLN A 174 -13.43 15.45 -3.10
CA GLN A 174 -14.52 14.49 -3.00
C GLN A 174 -15.42 14.51 -4.24
N LYS A 175 -15.85 15.71 -4.68
CA LYS A 175 -16.66 15.89 -5.90
C LYS A 175 -15.91 15.41 -7.14
N ARG A 176 -14.64 15.77 -7.29
CA ARG A 176 -13.80 15.32 -8.40
C ARG A 176 -13.69 13.80 -8.45
N LEU A 177 -13.47 13.15 -7.30
CA LEU A 177 -13.41 11.69 -7.21
C LEU A 177 -14.74 11.05 -7.66
N THR A 178 -15.88 11.59 -7.21
CA THR A 178 -17.21 11.13 -7.64
C THR A 178 -17.36 11.20 -9.15
N THR A 179 -17.08 12.36 -9.76
CA THR A 179 -17.16 12.52 -11.21
C THR A 179 -16.25 11.56 -11.95
N THR A 180 -15.02 11.33 -11.47
CA THR A 180 -14.11 10.37 -12.09
C THR A 180 -14.62 8.94 -11.99
N PHE A 181 -15.16 8.53 -10.84
CA PHE A 181 -15.71 7.19 -10.61
C PHE A 181 -16.89 6.91 -11.55
N GLU A 182 -17.83 7.84 -11.65
CA GLU A 182 -19.00 7.74 -12.54
C GLU A 182 -18.59 7.67 -14.02
N ASN A 183 -17.55 8.42 -14.41
CA ASN A 183 -17.04 8.39 -15.77
C ASN A 183 -16.35 7.06 -16.12
N VAL A 184 -15.53 6.52 -15.22
CA VAL A 184 -14.86 5.25 -15.51
C VAL A 184 -15.82 4.07 -15.50
N ALA A 185 -16.88 4.11 -14.69
CA ALA A 185 -17.92 3.09 -14.66
C ALA A 185 -18.58 2.91 -16.05
N LYS A 186 -18.80 4.01 -16.79
CA LYS A 186 -19.34 3.99 -18.16
C LYS A 186 -18.44 3.30 -19.17
N THR A 187 -17.12 3.32 -18.94
CA THR A 187 -16.12 2.75 -19.87
C THR A 187 -15.79 1.28 -19.61
N GLY A 188 -16.22 0.74 -18.45
CA GLY A 188 -15.87 -0.62 -18.03
C GLY A 188 -14.35 -0.84 -17.89
N ILE A 189 -13.58 0.21 -17.61
CA ILE A 189 -12.11 0.13 -17.57
C ILE A 189 -11.59 -0.68 -16.37
N TRP A 190 -12.41 -0.90 -15.34
CA TRP A 190 -12.10 -1.73 -14.17
C TRP A 190 -12.85 -3.07 -14.18
N ASN A 191 -13.20 -3.53 -15.38
CA ASN A 191 -13.60 -4.91 -15.59
C ASN A 191 -12.35 -5.67 -16.04
N ASP A 192 -12.08 -6.79 -15.36
CA ASP A 192 -11.07 -7.80 -15.68
C ASP A 192 -9.71 -7.22 -16.14
N GLY A 193 -8.77 -6.82 -15.27
CA GLY A 193 -7.41 -6.48 -15.74
C GLY A 193 -7.20 -5.06 -16.26
N ARG A 194 -8.24 -4.44 -16.84
CA ARG A 194 -8.04 -3.41 -17.86
C ARG A 194 -7.43 -2.09 -17.36
N ALA A 195 -7.59 -1.70 -16.10
CA ALA A 195 -7.10 -0.41 -15.62
C ALA A 195 -5.77 -0.50 -14.85
N ALA A 196 -5.53 -1.61 -14.16
CA ALA A 196 -4.32 -1.75 -13.35
C ALA A 196 -3.08 -2.13 -14.16
N GLN A 197 -3.25 -2.57 -15.39
CA GLN A 197 -2.15 -3.14 -16.16
C GLN A 197 -1.59 -2.18 -17.20
N ARG A 198 -1.46 -0.92 -16.81
CA ARG A 198 -0.52 -0.04 -17.49
C ARG A 198 0.88 -0.57 -17.21
N PHE A 199 1.51 -1.17 -18.21
CA PHE A 199 2.89 -1.64 -18.10
C PHE A 199 3.83 -0.42 -18.16
N ARG A 200 4.01 0.26 -17.02
CA ARG A 200 4.89 1.44 -16.85
C ARG A 200 6.36 1.08 -16.60
N ARG A 201 6.70 -0.18 -16.79
CA ARG A 201 8.01 -0.77 -16.49
C ARG A 201 9.05 -0.50 -17.57
N VAL A 202 8.62 0.01 -18.73
CA VAL A 202 9.50 0.58 -19.75
C VAL A 202 9.93 1.97 -19.30
N THR A 203 11.18 2.13 -18.89
CA THR A 203 11.74 3.42 -18.43
C THR A 203 12.68 4.07 -19.47
N SER A 204 13.00 3.35 -20.55
CA SER A 204 13.92 3.83 -21.58
C SER A 204 13.34 4.99 -22.40
N LYS A 205 14.12 6.07 -22.53
CA LYS A 205 13.81 7.18 -23.47
C LYS A 205 14.03 6.79 -24.93
N LYS A 206 14.86 5.77 -25.20
CA LYS A 206 15.11 5.24 -26.55
C LYS A 206 14.16 4.07 -26.83
N PRO A 207 13.70 3.87 -28.08
CA PRO A 207 12.81 2.76 -28.40
C PRO A 207 13.44 1.39 -28.08
N VAL A 208 12.76 0.61 -27.24
CA VAL A 208 13.13 -0.77 -26.85
C VAL A 208 12.05 -1.75 -27.28
N SER A 209 12.42 -3.03 -27.47
CA SER A 209 11.49 -4.10 -27.81
C SER A 209 10.51 -4.35 -26.67
N LEU A 210 9.21 -4.16 -26.90
CA LEU A 210 8.21 -4.44 -25.86
C LEU A 210 8.19 -5.92 -25.47
N LEU A 211 8.38 -6.83 -26.44
CA LEU A 211 8.41 -8.27 -26.16
C LEU A 211 9.55 -8.63 -25.19
N THR A 212 10.71 -7.99 -25.34
CA THR A 212 11.88 -8.22 -24.47
C THR A 212 11.60 -7.69 -23.06
N GLU A 213 11.04 -6.49 -22.95
CA GLU A 213 10.64 -5.89 -21.67
C GLU A 213 9.58 -6.75 -20.97
N LEU A 214 8.56 -7.22 -21.69
CA LEU A 214 7.55 -8.13 -21.14
C LEU A 214 8.20 -9.41 -20.61
N LYS A 215 9.11 -10.04 -21.36
CA LYS A 215 9.75 -11.28 -20.90
C LYS A 215 10.63 -11.09 -19.66
N GLN A 216 11.28 -9.94 -19.54
CA GLN A 216 12.04 -9.59 -18.34
C GLN A 216 11.15 -9.52 -17.09
N TRP A 217 9.96 -8.91 -17.23
CA TRP A 217 9.04 -8.69 -16.11
C TRP A 217 8.08 -9.86 -15.85
N PHE A 218 7.90 -10.74 -16.83
CA PHE A 218 7.11 -11.97 -16.75
C PHE A 218 7.99 -13.19 -17.07
N PRO A 219 9.04 -13.47 -16.27
CA PRO A 219 10.05 -14.48 -16.61
C PRO A 219 9.48 -15.90 -16.70
N LYS A 220 8.38 -16.18 -15.99
CA LYS A 220 7.69 -17.48 -15.98
C LYS A 220 6.82 -17.73 -17.22
N GLU A 221 6.41 -16.67 -17.92
CA GLU A 221 5.52 -16.79 -19.08
C GLU A 221 6.29 -17.15 -20.35
N SER A 222 5.72 -17.94 -21.25
CA SER A 222 6.42 -18.33 -22.47
C SER A 222 6.56 -17.14 -23.45
N PRO A 223 7.69 -17.00 -24.17
CA PRO A 223 7.84 -16.00 -25.23
C PRO A 223 6.72 -16.09 -26.29
N GLU A 224 6.23 -17.29 -26.57
CA GLU A 224 5.15 -17.57 -27.50
C GLU A 224 3.82 -16.97 -27.02
N LEU A 225 3.50 -17.09 -25.73
CA LEU A 225 2.32 -16.48 -25.12
C LEU A 225 2.37 -14.95 -25.22
N LEU A 226 3.51 -14.34 -24.84
CA LEU A 226 3.68 -12.89 -24.89
C LEU A 226 3.58 -12.35 -26.32
N LYS A 227 4.17 -13.08 -27.28
CA LYS A 227 4.06 -12.78 -28.72
C LYS A 227 2.61 -12.84 -29.19
N ARG A 228 1.88 -13.87 -28.77
CA ARG A 228 0.46 -14.06 -29.09
C ARG A 228 -0.38 -12.93 -28.50
N ALA A 229 -0.20 -12.59 -27.22
CA ALA A 229 -0.92 -11.51 -26.56
C ALA A 229 -0.75 -10.14 -27.27
N LEU A 230 0.47 -9.81 -27.71
CA LEU A 230 0.72 -8.63 -28.54
C LEU A 230 -0.03 -8.70 -29.88
N ASN A 231 0.07 -9.84 -30.57
CA ASN A 231 -0.48 -10.03 -31.90
C ASN A 231 -2.00 -10.24 -31.93
N GLU A 232 -2.64 -10.64 -30.82
CA GLU A 232 -4.08 -10.87 -30.74
C GLU A 232 -4.83 -9.64 -30.24
N GLY A 233 -4.16 -8.76 -29.50
CA GLY A 233 -4.73 -7.49 -29.03
C GLY A 233 -4.97 -7.45 -27.52
N ASP A 234 -4.51 -8.46 -26.80
CA ASP A 234 -4.50 -8.50 -25.33
C ASP A 234 -3.46 -7.53 -24.77
N ILE A 235 -2.52 -7.04 -25.59
CA ILE A 235 -1.61 -5.94 -25.23
C ILE A 235 -1.73 -4.82 -26.27
N LEU A 236 -2.17 -3.65 -25.80
CA LEU A 236 -2.33 -2.44 -26.59
C LEU A 236 -1.19 -1.47 -26.34
N VAL A 237 -0.73 -0.79 -27.39
CA VAL A 237 0.23 0.31 -27.32
C VAL A 237 -0.46 1.57 -27.81
N ASN A 238 -0.53 2.59 -26.96
CA ASN A 238 -1.23 3.85 -27.22
C ASN A 238 -2.69 3.65 -27.63
N GLY A 239 -3.34 2.64 -27.06
CA GLY A 239 -4.74 2.28 -27.33
C GLY A 239 -4.97 1.53 -28.64
N LYS A 240 -3.90 1.11 -29.34
CA LYS A 240 -3.97 0.35 -30.59
C LYS A 240 -3.36 -1.04 -30.41
N LYS A 241 -3.88 -2.00 -31.18
CA LYS A 241 -3.30 -3.33 -31.30
C LYS A 241 -1.84 -3.22 -31.76
N ALA A 242 -0.95 -3.94 -31.08
CA ALA A 242 0.46 -3.96 -31.38
C ALA A 242 0.86 -5.28 -32.08
N ASN A 243 2.16 -5.52 -32.21
CA ASN A 243 2.70 -6.79 -32.65
C ASN A 243 4.02 -7.08 -31.93
N ALA A 244 4.55 -8.27 -32.13
CA ALA A 244 5.78 -8.74 -31.50
C ALA A 244 7.04 -7.88 -31.77
N GLN A 245 7.03 -7.09 -32.84
CA GLN A 245 8.14 -6.23 -33.26
C GLN A 245 8.00 -4.79 -32.73
N VAL A 246 6.91 -4.48 -32.01
CA VAL A 246 6.65 -3.13 -31.53
C VAL A 246 7.78 -2.66 -30.62
N LYS A 247 8.23 -1.43 -30.88
CA LYS A 247 9.16 -0.73 -30.01
C LYS A 247 8.44 0.37 -29.27
N VAL A 248 8.78 0.52 -28.00
CA VAL A 248 8.16 1.48 -27.09
C VAL A 248 9.22 2.25 -26.30
N THR A 249 8.81 3.39 -25.78
CA THR A 249 9.58 4.29 -24.93
C THR A 249 8.84 4.50 -23.61
N SER A 250 9.48 5.19 -22.68
CA SER A 250 8.87 5.61 -21.41
C SER A 250 7.62 6.50 -21.56
N THR A 251 7.35 7.04 -22.75
CA THR A 251 6.16 7.85 -23.02
C THR A 251 5.00 7.06 -23.62
N ASP A 252 5.24 5.83 -24.09
CA ASP A 252 4.20 5.00 -24.67
C ASP A 252 3.30 4.36 -23.61
N LYS A 253 1.99 4.35 -23.86
CA LYS A 253 1.01 3.72 -22.98
C LYS A 253 0.84 2.26 -23.37
N VAL A 254 1.54 1.37 -22.68
CA VAL A 254 1.34 -0.07 -22.81
C VAL A 254 0.24 -0.51 -21.86
N LEU A 255 -0.81 -1.15 -22.38
CA LEU A 255 -1.95 -1.65 -21.63
C LEU A 255 -2.09 -3.14 -21.88
N ILE A 256 -2.06 -3.95 -20.83
CA ILE A 256 -2.47 -5.34 -20.88
C ILE A 256 -3.97 -5.39 -20.57
N ALA A 257 -4.72 -6.12 -21.39
CA ALA A 257 -6.17 -6.23 -21.32
C ALA A 257 -6.50 -7.71 -21.17
N PHE A 258 -6.87 -8.09 -19.95
CA PHE A 258 -7.65 -9.30 -19.73
C PHE A 258 -9.10 -8.91 -20.02
N GLY A 259 -9.84 -9.73 -20.75
CA GLY A 259 -11.20 -9.39 -21.18
C GLY A 259 -12.20 -10.16 -20.35
N GLY A 260 -13.19 -9.51 -19.73
CA GLY A 260 -14.19 -10.26 -18.98
C GLY A 260 -15.33 -9.44 -18.41
N PRO A 261 -16.47 -10.08 -18.07
CA PRO A 261 -17.60 -9.43 -17.39
C PRO A 261 -17.35 -9.23 -15.89
N LYS A 262 -16.26 -9.80 -15.34
CA LYS A 262 -15.95 -9.72 -13.92
C LYS A 262 -15.48 -8.33 -13.52
N ARG A 263 -16.03 -7.84 -12.41
CA ARG A 263 -15.75 -6.53 -11.82
C ARG A 263 -14.61 -6.62 -10.81
N CYS A 264 -13.60 -5.75 -10.92
CA CYS A 264 -12.53 -5.59 -9.93
C CYS A 264 -12.99 -4.73 -8.73
N TYR A 265 -12.24 -4.73 -7.62
CA TYR A 265 -12.50 -3.92 -6.42
C TYR A 265 -12.72 -2.44 -6.72
N ALA A 266 -11.89 -1.87 -7.60
CA ALA A 266 -11.98 -0.48 -8.03
C ALA A 266 -13.33 -0.09 -8.66
N SER A 267 -14.11 -1.07 -9.14
CA SER A 267 -15.45 -0.84 -9.71
C SER A 267 -16.58 -0.97 -8.68
N ARG A 268 -16.31 -1.51 -7.48
CA ARG A 268 -17.34 -1.82 -6.48
C ARG A 268 -17.93 -0.55 -5.88
N ASN A 269 -17.09 0.37 -5.46
CA ASN A 269 -17.52 1.65 -4.91
C ASN A 269 -16.42 2.71 -5.04
N ARG A 270 -16.79 3.96 -4.75
CA ARG A 270 -15.93 5.14 -4.90
C ARG A 270 -14.70 5.14 -3.99
N ALA A 271 -14.78 4.53 -2.81
CA ALA A 271 -13.64 4.46 -1.88
C ALA A 271 -12.61 3.45 -2.37
N GLU A 272 -13.06 2.25 -2.77
CA GLU A 272 -12.21 1.21 -3.38
C GLU A 272 -11.57 1.71 -4.68
N TYR A 273 -12.34 2.41 -5.51
CA TYR A 273 -11.82 3.05 -6.72
C TYR A 273 -10.59 3.93 -6.44
N TRP A 274 -10.64 4.73 -5.37
CA TRP A 274 -9.50 5.55 -5.01
C TRP A 274 -8.35 4.73 -4.42
N ALA A 275 -8.63 3.80 -3.50
CA ALA A 275 -7.60 2.98 -2.86
C ALA A 275 -6.83 2.14 -3.89
N GLU A 276 -7.52 1.54 -4.85
CA GLU A 276 -6.89 0.79 -5.94
C GLU A 276 -6.07 1.69 -6.88
N ILE A 277 -6.56 2.90 -7.20
CA ILE A 277 -5.76 3.88 -7.97
C ILE A 277 -4.51 4.30 -7.20
N TYR A 278 -4.64 4.49 -5.89
CA TYR A 278 -3.53 4.87 -5.02
C TYR A 278 -2.48 3.76 -5.00
N GLN A 279 -2.89 2.51 -4.82
CA GLN A 279 -2.00 1.34 -4.87
C GLN A 279 -1.36 1.18 -6.27
N CYS A 280 -2.12 1.39 -7.34
CA CYS A 280 -1.61 1.42 -8.72
C CYS A 280 -0.55 2.52 -8.94
N TRP A 281 -0.69 3.67 -8.28
CA TRP A 281 0.27 4.76 -8.38
C TRP A 281 1.64 4.38 -7.81
N PHE A 282 1.66 3.63 -6.71
CA PHE A 282 2.89 3.11 -6.11
C PHE A 282 3.37 1.80 -6.73
N ASN A 283 2.64 1.26 -7.73
CA ASN A 283 2.96 0.00 -8.39
C ASN A 283 3.04 -1.18 -7.40
N THR A 284 2.14 -1.21 -6.42
CA THR A 284 2.05 -2.24 -5.38
C THR A 284 0.79 -3.10 -5.50
N ASN A 285 0.16 -3.16 -6.68
CA ASN A 285 -0.90 -4.13 -6.93
C ASN A 285 -0.28 -5.46 -7.38
N ARG A 286 -0.85 -6.58 -6.91
CA ARG A 286 -0.42 -7.91 -7.34
C ARG A 286 -0.59 -8.07 -8.86
N THR A 287 0.50 -8.37 -9.56
CA THR A 287 0.44 -8.69 -10.99
C THR A 287 -0.41 -9.93 -11.23
N MET A 288 -1.33 -9.87 -12.20
CA MET A 288 -2.22 -10.99 -12.57
C MET A 288 -3.26 -11.37 -11.51
N ASP A 289 -3.69 -10.41 -10.69
CA ASP A 289 -4.80 -10.60 -9.75
C ASP A 289 -6.09 -9.95 -10.28
N HIS A 290 -7.03 -10.76 -10.73
CA HIS A 290 -8.29 -10.30 -11.30
C HIS A 290 -9.15 -9.43 -10.36
N ASP A 291 -8.99 -9.59 -9.03
CA ASP A 291 -9.84 -8.87 -8.08
C ASP A 291 -9.35 -7.43 -7.92
N HIS A 292 -8.04 -7.20 -7.97
CA HIS A 292 -7.41 -5.88 -7.82
C HIS A 292 -7.08 -5.22 -9.16
N ASN A 293 -6.77 -6.04 -10.16
CA ASN A 293 -6.20 -5.62 -11.43
C ASN A 293 -7.03 -6.04 -12.61
#